data_AF-A0A9N9JQJ4-F1
#
_entry.id   AF-A0A9N9JQJ4-F1
#
_cell.length_a   1.000
_cell.length_b   1.000
_cell.length_c   1.000
_cell.angle_alpha   90.00
_cell.angle_beta   90.00
_cell.angle_gamma   90.00
#
_symmetry.space_group_name_H-M   'P 1'
#
loop_
_entity.id
_entity.type
_entity.pdbx_description
1 polymer ?
#
loop_
_entity_poly.entity_id
_entity_poly.type
_entity_poly.pdbx_seq_one_letter_code
_entity_poly.pdbx_strand_id
1 'polypeptide(L)'
;VNYPAACNSAETLLLHRAILSTHLSPIVTSFLNAKVKLHVDQETFSHLSSFDTSFIQPCIPEDFDTEYLDLEIAIRVVDDVEAAIQHINLHGSKHTDAIVTENEETAKRFMQGVDAAGVYWNASTRFADGFRYGFGAEVG
;
A
#
# COMPACT_ATOMS: atom_id res chain seq x y z
N VAL A 1 -13.87 11.17 8.97
CA VAL A 1 -14.59 10.03 8.37
C VAL A 1 -13.60 9.31 7.46
N ASN A 2 -13.34 8.03 7.70
CA ASN A 2 -12.54 7.20 6.79
C ASN A 2 -13.51 6.40 5.92
N TYR A 3 -13.36 6.47 4.60
CA TYR A 3 -14.12 5.71 3.63
C TYR A 3 -13.17 5.29 2.49
N PRO A 4 -13.37 4.12 1.87
CA PRO A 4 -12.43 3.58 0.88
C PRO A 4 -12.43 4.37 -0.43
N ALA A 5 -13.55 4.97 -0.81
CA ALA A 5 -13.72 5.69 -2.08
C ALA A 5 -12.99 7.06 -2.17
N ALA A 6 -12.06 7.37 -1.27
CA ALA A 6 -11.23 8.56 -1.39
C ALA A 6 -10.04 8.27 -2.30
N CYS A 7 -9.65 9.21 -3.18
CA CYS A 7 -8.52 9.06 -4.12
C CYS A 7 -7.14 8.92 -3.45
N ASN A 8 -7.06 9.09 -2.13
CA ASN A 8 -5.85 8.91 -1.32
C ASN A 8 -5.98 7.71 -0.35
N SER A 9 -6.95 6.83 -0.59
CA SER A 9 -6.96 5.48 -0.02
C SER A 9 -5.78 4.67 -0.57
N ALA A 10 -5.32 3.69 0.20
CA ALA A 10 -4.23 2.82 -0.24
C ALA A 10 -4.81 1.67 -1.08
N GLU A 11 -4.36 1.57 -2.33
CA GLU A 11 -4.83 0.57 -3.31
C GLU A 11 -3.86 -0.62 -3.45
N THR A 12 -2.56 -0.40 -3.23
CA THR A 12 -1.50 -1.42 -3.27
C THR A 12 -0.64 -1.35 -2.01
N LEU A 13 -0.32 -2.53 -1.45
CA LEU A 13 0.61 -2.73 -0.35
C LEU A 13 1.84 -3.51 -0.82
N LEU A 14 3.01 -2.87 -0.75
CA LEU A 14 4.30 -3.51 -1.01
C LEU A 14 4.94 -3.96 0.30
N LEU A 15 5.29 -5.25 0.40
CA LEU A 15 5.91 -5.84 1.57
C LEU A 15 7.34 -6.27 1.26
N HIS A 16 8.28 -5.87 2.10
CA HIS A 16 9.65 -6.37 2.00
C HIS A 16 9.69 -7.87 2.35
N ARG A 17 10.35 -8.72 1.55
CA ARG A 17 10.40 -10.19 1.77
C ARG A 17 10.75 -10.58 3.21
N ALA A 18 11.69 -9.88 3.83
CA ALA A 18 12.15 -10.16 5.20
C ALA A 18 11.05 -10.05 6.29
N ILE A 19 9.94 -9.36 6.03
CA ILE A 19 8.86 -9.20 7.03
C ILE A 19 7.73 -10.23 6.88
N LEU A 20 7.78 -11.11 5.88
CA LEU A 20 6.71 -12.10 5.64
C LEU A 20 6.51 -13.05 6.82
N SER A 21 7.58 -13.44 7.50
CA SER A 21 7.53 -14.35 8.66
C SER A 21 7.05 -13.69 9.96
N THR A 22 7.01 -12.36 10.02
CA THR A 22 6.77 -11.61 11.26
C THR A 22 5.52 -10.74 11.20
N HIS A 23 5.31 -10.02 10.10
CA HIS A 23 4.27 -8.99 10.00
C HIS A 23 3.12 -9.36 9.05
N LEU A 24 3.32 -10.30 8.12
CA LEU A 24 2.27 -10.65 7.15
C LEU A 24 1.00 -11.15 7.85
N SER A 25 1.14 -12.08 8.81
CA SER A 25 -0.01 -12.66 9.52
C SER A 25 -0.87 -11.60 10.21
N PRO A 26 -0.35 -10.72 11.08
CA PRO A 26 -1.18 -9.70 11.72
C PRO A 26 -1.78 -8.68 10.72
N ILE A 27 -1.06 -8.35 9.64
CA ILE A 27 -1.57 -7.47 8.57
C ILE A 27 -2.80 -8.10 7.89
N VAL A 28 -2.67 -9.35 7.44
CA VAL A 28 -3.77 -10.07 6.78
C VAL A 28 -4.94 -10.27 7.72
N THR A 29 -4.71 -10.64 8.98
CA THR A 29 -5.79 -10.71 9.99
C THR A 29 -6.54 -9.39 10.12
N SER A 30 -5.83 -8.26 10.13
CA SER A 30 -6.45 -6.93 10.22
C SER A 30 -7.32 -6.62 8.99
N PHE A 31 -6.83 -6.92 7.78
CA PHE A 31 -7.60 -6.73 6.55
C PHE A 31 -8.86 -7.60 6.50
N LEU A 32 -8.75 -8.88 6.83
CA LEU A 32 -9.89 -9.80 6.83
C LEU A 32 -10.96 -9.39 7.86
N ASN A 33 -10.55 -8.95 9.06
CA ASN A 33 -11.48 -8.43 10.06
C ASN A 33 -12.20 -7.16 9.59
N ALA A 34 -11.53 -6.34 8.77
CA ALA A 34 -12.12 -5.17 8.11
C ALA A 34 -12.92 -5.52 6.83
N LYS A 35 -13.00 -6.82 6.47
CA LYS A 35 -13.65 -7.34 5.27
C LYS A 35 -13.05 -6.82 3.97
N VAL A 36 -11.75 -6.55 3.97
CA VAL A 36 -11.00 -6.15 2.77
C VAL A 36 -10.67 -7.40 1.96
N LYS A 37 -10.98 -7.38 0.66
CA LYS A 37 -10.60 -8.40 -0.30
C LYS A 37 -9.16 -8.20 -0.72
N LEU A 38 -8.38 -9.27 -0.68
CA LEU A 38 -6.95 -9.25 -0.94
C LEU A 38 -6.65 -9.87 -2.30
N HIS A 39 -5.95 -9.13 -3.16
CA HIS A 39 -5.36 -9.62 -4.40
C HIS A 39 -3.87 -9.80 -4.16
N VAL A 40 -3.41 -11.04 -4.02
CA VAL A 40 -2.07 -11.32 -3.51
C VAL A 40 -1.19 -12.00 -4.55
N ASP A 41 0.09 -11.64 -4.59
CA ASP A 41 1.06 -12.34 -5.43
C ASP A 41 1.33 -13.79 -4.96
N GLN A 42 2.01 -14.56 -5.80
CA GLN A 42 2.25 -15.98 -5.54
C GLN A 42 3.08 -16.22 -4.27
N GLU A 43 4.04 -15.34 -3.99
CA GLU A 43 4.89 -15.43 -2.80
C GLU A 43 4.05 -15.19 -1.54
N THR A 44 3.31 -14.09 -1.49
CA THR A 44 2.36 -13.78 -0.40
C THR A 44 1.38 -14.93 -0.20
N PHE A 45 0.74 -15.41 -1.27
CA PHE A 45 -0.25 -16.50 -1.20
C PHE A 45 0.32 -17.76 -0.55
N SER A 46 1.58 -18.11 -0.83
CA SER A 46 2.23 -19.31 -0.26
C SER A 46 2.37 -19.26 1.26
N HIS A 47 2.37 -18.06 1.85
CA HIS A 47 2.43 -17.85 3.30
C HIS A 47 1.05 -17.83 3.98
N LEU A 48 -0.05 -17.88 3.23
CA LEU A 48 -1.41 -17.71 3.76
C LEU A 48 -2.19 -19.02 3.86
N SER A 49 -1.55 -20.18 3.81
CA SER A 49 -2.22 -21.49 3.85
C SER A 49 -3.06 -21.75 5.11
N SER A 50 -2.82 -21.01 6.19
CA SER A 50 -3.58 -21.12 7.45
C SER A 50 -4.79 -20.18 7.53
N PHE A 51 -5.00 -19.33 6.53
CA PHE A 51 -6.08 -18.33 6.51
C PHE A 51 -7.31 -18.84 5.75
N ASP A 52 -8.48 -18.32 6.11
CA ASP A 52 -9.68 -18.43 5.28
C ASP A 52 -9.46 -17.63 3.99
N THR A 53 -9.49 -18.31 2.85
CA THR A 53 -9.24 -17.71 1.54
C THR A 53 -10.49 -17.13 0.88
N SER A 54 -11.64 -17.06 1.58
CA SER A 54 -12.89 -16.51 1.03
C SER A 54 -12.76 -15.04 0.56
N PHE A 55 -11.81 -14.30 1.11
CA PHE A 55 -11.48 -12.91 0.74
C PHE A 55 -10.08 -12.77 0.14
N ILE A 56 -9.44 -13.86 -0.27
CA ILE A 56 -8.07 -13.87 -0.78
C ILE A 56 -8.06 -14.50 -2.15
N GLN A 57 -7.59 -13.77 -3.16
CA GLN A 57 -7.43 -14.27 -4.51
C GLN A 57 -6.05 -13.93 -5.08
N PRO A 58 -5.53 -14.71 -6.04
CA PRO A 58 -4.31 -14.36 -6.75
C PRO A 58 -4.48 -13.03 -7.49
N CYS A 59 -3.45 -12.16 -7.45
CA CYS A 59 -3.44 -10.96 -8.27
C CYS A 59 -3.16 -11.27 -9.74
N ILE A 60 -3.72 -10.45 -10.64
CA ILE A 60 -3.36 -10.35 -12.05
C ILE A 60 -2.55 -9.06 -12.29
N PRO A 61 -1.80 -8.93 -13.40
CA PRO A 61 -1.01 -7.72 -13.66
C PRO A 61 -1.79 -6.41 -13.55
N GLU A 62 -3.05 -6.41 -14.00
CA GLU A 62 -3.93 -5.24 -14.00
C GLU A 62 -4.31 -4.76 -12.59
N ASP A 63 -4.21 -5.62 -11.57
CA ASP A 63 -4.52 -5.24 -10.17
C ASP A 63 -3.58 -4.13 -9.66
N PHE A 64 -2.34 -4.09 -10.14
CA PHE A 64 -1.38 -3.07 -9.70
C PHE A 64 -1.64 -1.69 -10.32
N ASP A 65 -2.38 -1.63 -11.42
CA ASP A 65 -2.76 -0.38 -12.10
C ASP A 65 -4.21 0.05 -11.76
N THR A 66 -4.90 -0.69 -10.88
CA THR A 66 -6.32 -0.49 -10.56
C THR A 66 -6.51 0.36 -9.31
N GLU A 67 -7.36 1.39 -9.43
CA GLU A 67 -7.92 2.12 -8.28
C GLU A 67 -9.29 1.49 -7.94
N TYR A 68 -9.36 0.74 -6.84
CA TYR A 68 -10.55 -0.05 -6.50
C TYR A 68 -11.68 0.80 -5.95
N LEU A 69 -11.35 1.87 -5.20
CA LEU A 69 -12.33 2.75 -4.52
C LEU A 69 -13.30 2.00 -3.57
N ASP A 70 -12.92 0.80 -3.13
CA ASP A 70 -13.69 -0.09 -2.27
C ASP A 70 -12.76 -0.81 -1.27
N LEU A 71 -13.31 -1.72 -0.47
CA LEU A 71 -12.57 -2.59 0.43
C LEU A 71 -11.84 -3.70 -0.34
N GLU A 72 -10.96 -3.33 -1.26
CA GLU A 72 -10.05 -4.22 -1.98
C GLU A 72 -8.62 -3.66 -1.91
N ILE A 73 -7.61 -4.53 -1.93
CA ILE A 73 -6.20 -4.09 -1.97
C ILE A 73 -5.33 -5.14 -2.66
N ALA A 74 -4.40 -4.69 -3.49
CA ALA A 74 -3.35 -5.53 -4.06
C ALA A 74 -2.15 -5.65 -3.11
N ILE A 75 -1.58 -6.84 -2.95
CA ILE A 75 -0.41 -7.09 -2.08
C ILE A 75 0.68 -7.79 -2.89
N ARG A 76 1.88 -7.21 -2.86
CA ARG A 76 3.05 -7.73 -3.55
C ARG A 76 4.28 -7.73 -2.66
N VAL A 77 5.11 -8.76 -2.80
CA VAL A 77 6.43 -8.84 -2.18
C VAL A 77 7.47 -8.14 -3.06
N VAL A 78 8.35 -7.37 -2.42
CA VAL A 78 9.50 -6.72 -3.03
C VAL A 78 10.79 -7.11 -2.30
N ASP A 79 11.90 -7.15 -3.04
CA ASP A 79 13.21 -7.55 -2.51
C ASP A 79 13.87 -6.46 -1.66
N ASP A 80 13.65 -5.19 -2.02
CA ASP A 80 14.26 -4.02 -1.37
C ASP A 80 13.48 -2.72 -1.67
N VAL A 81 14.01 -1.60 -1.19
CA VAL A 81 13.41 -0.27 -1.40
C VAL A 81 13.48 0.20 -2.85
N GLU A 82 14.49 -0.21 -3.63
CA GLU A 82 14.59 0.18 -5.04
C GLU A 82 13.51 -0.50 -5.86
N ALA A 83 13.25 -1.78 -5.61
CA ALA A 83 12.14 -2.51 -6.22
C ALA A 83 10.78 -1.87 -5.86
N ALA A 84 10.61 -1.41 -4.61
CA ALA A 84 9.41 -0.69 -4.20
C ALA A 84 9.24 0.64 -4.97
N ILE A 85 10.29 1.45 -5.05
CA ILE A 85 10.31 2.71 -5.80
C ILE A 85 9.98 2.48 -7.28
N GLN A 86 10.61 1.47 -7.90
CA GLN A 86 10.37 1.13 -9.31
C GLN A 86 8.93 0.72 -9.55
N HIS A 87 8.35 -0.10 -8.66
CA HIS A 87 6.96 -0.52 -8.76
C HIS A 87 6.01 0.68 -8.68
N ILE A 88 6.19 1.54 -7.68
CA ILE A 88 5.35 2.74 -7.49
C ILE A 88 5.46 3.68 -8.69
N ASN A 89 6.66 3.95 -9.19
CA ASN A 89 6.84 4.85 -10.33
C ASN A 89 6.30 4.27 -11.65
N LEU A 90 6.16 2.95 -11.75
CA LEU A 90 5.62 2.28 -12.93
C LEU A 90 4.09 2.24 -12.91
N HIS A 91 3.49 1.93 -11.77
CA HIS A 91 2.06 1.62 -11.63
C HIS A 91 1.24 2.73 -10.96
N GLY A 92 1.87 3.58 -10.14
CA GLY A 92 1.19 4.62 -9.38
C GLY A 92 0.67 5.76 -10.25
N SER A 93 -0.45 6.37 -9.82
CA SER A 93 -1.04 7.55 -10.45
C SER A 93 -0.33 8.87 -10.11
N LYS A 94 0.78 8.80 -9.37
CA LYS A 94 1.55 9.94 -8.83
C LYS A 94 0.79 10.81 -7.83
N HIS A 95 -0.26 10.29 -7.20
CA HIS A 95 -1.04 11.02 -6.20
C HIS A 95 -0.34 11.06 -4.83
N THR A 96 -0.34 9.94 -4.10
CA THR A 96 0.24 9.87 -2.76
C THR A 96 0.74 8.48 -2.43
N ASP A 97 1.98 8.40 -2.00
CA ASP A 97 2.66 7.16 -1.65
C ASP A 97 3.34 7.29 -0.29
N ALA A 98 3.49 6.17 0.43
CA ALA A 98 4.03 6.17 1.78
C ALA A 98 4.94 4.99 2.05
N ILE A 99 5.96 5.20 2.87
CA ILE A 99 6.82 4.16 3.43
C ILE A 99 6.63 4.06 4.95
N VAL A 100 6.59 2.83 5.45
CA VAL A 100 6.63 2.53 6.89
C VAL A 100 7.97 1.86 7.21
N THR A 101 8.85 2.58 7.94
CA THR A 101 10.18 2.08 8.32
C THR A 101 10.77 2.88 9.48
N GLU A 102 11.60 2.26 10.30
CA GLU A 102 12.45 2.95 11.29
C GLU A 102 13.84 3.27 10.74
N ASN A 103 14.20 2.73 9.57
CA ASN A 103 15.49 3.01 8.93
C ASN A 103 15.42 4.35 8.18
N GLU A 104 16.11 5.36 8.72
CA GLU A 104 16.16 6.71 8.17
C GLU A 104 16.78 6.77 6.77
N GLU A 105 17.79 5.95 6.47
CA GLU A 105 18.43 5.90 5.15
C GLU A 105 17.46 5.34 4.10
N THR A 106 16.77 4.25 4.43
CA THR A 106 15.71 3.68 3.58
C THR A 106 14.57 4.68 3.36
N ALA A 107 14.13 5.38 4.42
CA ALA A 107 13.12 6.41 4.32
C ALA A 107 13.55 7.53 3.38
N LYS A 108 14.76 8.08 3.56
CA LYS A 108 15.28 9.14 2.68
C LYS A 108 15.39 8.69 1.22
N ARG A 109 15.83 7.45 0.99
CA ARG A 109 15.93 6.90 -0.37
C ARG A 109 14.57 6.80 -1.04
N PHE A 110 13.57 6.29 -0.33
CA PHE A 110 12.18 6.24 -0.80
C PHE A 110 11.63 7.64 -1.10
N MET A 111 11.78 8.57 -0.15
CA MET A 111 11.29 9.95 -0.26
C MET A 111 11.90 10.71 -1.45
N GLN A 112 13.11 10.36 -1.86
CA GLN A 112 13.80 10.96 -3.01
C GLN A 112 13.53 10.22 -4.33
N GLY A 113 13.14 8.95 -4.28
CA GLY A 113 13.01 8.09 -5.44
C GLY A 113 11.60 8.01 -6.01
N VAL A 114 10.57 8.19 -5.16
CA VAL A 114 9.16 8.15 -5.59
C VAL A 114 8.75 9.48 -6.23
N ASP A 115 8.17 9.40 -7.43
CA ASP A 115 7.67 10.54 -8.20
C ASP A 115 6.15 10.70 -8.02
N ALA A 116 5.74 11.27 -6.89
CA ALA A 116 4.34 11.53 -6.54
C ALA A 116 4.15 12.93 -5.93
N ALA A 117 2.93 13.45 -5.96
CA ALA A 117 2.59 14.75 -5.38
C ALA A 117 2.78 14.77 -3.85
N GLY A 118 2.49 13.67 -3.17
CA GLY A 118 2.78 13.46 -1.76
C GLY A 118 3.59 12.19 -1.52
N VAL A 119 4.73 12.31 -0.84
CA VAL A 119 5.52 11.15 -0.40
C VAL A 119 5.68 11.22 1.11
N TYR A 120 5.23 10.18 1.82
CA TYR A 120 5.15 10.18 3.28
C TYR A 120 6.03 9.12 3.92
N TRP A 121 6.50 9.43 5.13
CA TRP A 121 7.22 8.51 6.00
C TRP A 121 6.45 8.32 7.31
N ASN A 122 6.06 7.08 7.62
CA ASN A 122 5.32 6.69 8.82
C ASN A 122 4.01 7.48 9.04
N ALA A 123 3.37 7.91 7.95
CA ALA A 123 2.10 8.62 7.96
C ALA A 123 1.15 8.05 6.90
N SER A 124 -0.15 8.06 7.20
CA SER A 124 -1.18 7.56 6.27
C SER A 124 -1.29 8.45 5.03
N THR A 125 -1.49 7.85 3.87
CA THR A 125 -1.81 8.56 2.61
C THR A 125 -3.06 9.46 2.73
N ARG A 126 -3.97 9.15 3.67
CA ARG A 126 -5.15 9.98 3.98
C ARG A 126 -4.82 11.40 4.47
N PHE A 127 -3.57 11.68 4.83
CA PHE A 127 -3.14 13.04 5.14
C PHE A 127 -3.05 13.95 3.91
N ALA A 128 -3.12 13.43 2.67
CA ALA A 128 -3.19 14.22 1.44
C ALA A 128 -4.54 14.92 1.31
N ASP A 129 -4.67 16.06 1.99
CA ASP A 129 -5.91 16.83 2.15
C ASP A 129 -5.50 18.25 2.58
N GLY A 130 -5.92 19.27 1.84
CA GLY A 130 -5.51 20.65 2.05
C GLY A 130 -5.90 21.21 3.42
N PHE A 131 -7.02 20.74 4.01
CA PHE A 131 -7.35 21.10 5.38
C PHE A 131 -6.35 20.46 6.37
N ARG A 132 -6.00 19.19 6.17
CA ARG A 132 -4.98 18.50 6.99
C ARG A 132 -3.58 19.09 6.83
N TYR A 133 -3.25 19.63 5.66
CA TYR A 133 -2.01 20.40 5.44
C TYR A 133 -2.01 21.79 6.08
N GLY A 134 -3.18 22.28 6.53
CA GLY A 134 -3.31 23.61 7.13
C GLY A 134 -3.60 24.73 6.15
N PHE A 135 -4.01 24.42 4.91
CA PHE A 135 -4.42 25.41 3.90
C PHE A 135 -5.87 25.89 4.10
N GLY A 136 -6.62 25.24 4.98
CA GLY A 136 -8.01 25.57 5.30
C GLY A 136 -9.04 24.98 4.32
N ALA A 137 -8.78 25.00 3.02
CA ALA A 137 -9.60 24.34 2.00
C ALA A 137 -8.76 23.93 0.79
N GLU A 138 -9.30 23.06 -0.06
CA GLU A 138 -8.71 22.65 -1.35
C GLU A 138 -9.78 22.67 -2.45
N VAL A 139 -9.35 22.82 -3.71
CA VAL A 139 -10.24 22.67 -4.88
C VAL A 139 -10.33 21.20 -5.32
N GLY A 140 -9.34 20.38 -4.94
CA GLY A 140 -9.14 19.01 -5.43
C GLY A 140 -8.21 18.95 -6.62
#